data_AF-R6I6W5-F1
#
_entry.id   AF-R6I6W5-F1
#
_cell.length_a   1.000
_cell.length_b   1.000
_cell.length_c   1.000
_cell.angle_alpha   90.00
_cell.angle_beta   90.00
_cell.angle_gamma   90.00
#
_symmetry.space_group_name_H-M   'P 1'
#
loop_
_entity.id
_entity.type
_entity.pdbx_description
1 polymer ?
#
loop_
_entity_poly.entity_id
_entity_poly.type
_entity_poly.pdbx_seq_one_letter_code
_entity_poly.pdbx_strand_id
1 'polypeptide(L)'
;MGDASQKIRRNAGMIPTVALCSQNVVSYLLNNEQLYKYLLVPSRENLALMSIQPKLVRPELLRVGYIESLNLEIYAYDGVYEGDDGNLAQYIPDDHMIIGVPGRGKRLFGAVTQLEDDKQFRTYEGAYIPKVTGNTESDTTTLAMSSRCVVCPEFLDDWATLKVK
;
A
#
# COMPACT_ATOMS: atom_id res chain seq x y z
N MET A 1 3.17 1.96 18.41
CA MET A 1 2.35 0.90 17.79
C MET A 1 1.10 0.56 18.59
N GLY A 2 1.20 0.29 19.90
CA GLY A 2 0.03 -0.07 20.73
C GLY A 2 -1.11 0.97 20.72
N ASP A 3 -0.76 2.26 20.82
CA ASP A 3 -1.75 3.36 20.81
C ASP A 3 -2.49 3.49 19.46
N ALA A 4 -1.78 3.36 18.33
CA ALA A 4 -2.41 3.38 17.00
C ALA A 4 -3.34 2.19 16.76
N SER A 5 -2.92 0.98 17.16
CA SER A 5 -3.77 -0.21 17.10
C SER A 5 -5.01 -0.06 17.99
N GLN A 6 -4.87 0.56 19.16
CA GLN A 6 -6.00 0.83 20.07
C GLN A 6 -6.96 1.89 19.52
N LYS A 7 -6.46 2.93 18.85
CA LYS A 7 -7.28 3.95 18.18
C LYS A 7 -8.12 3.34 17.05
N ILE A 8 -7.49 2.56 16.16
CA ILE A 8 -8.21 1.86 15.08
C ILE A 8 -9.27 0.91 15.67
N ARG A 9 -8.93 0.12 16.71
CA ARG A 9 -9.90 -0.77 17.37
C ARG A 9 -11.09 -0.04 17.98
N ARG A 10 -10.88 1.14 18.56
CA ARG A 10 -11.95 1.92 19.20
C ARG A 10 -12.82 2.66 18.19
N ASN A 11 -12.24 3.15 17.10
CA ASN A 11 -12.97 3.94 16.11
C ASN A 11 -13.60 3.08 15.02
N ALA A 12 -12.86 2.13 14.46
CA ALA A 12 -13.34 1.25 13.39
C ALA A 12 -14.00 -0.03 13.92
N GLY A 13 -13.88 -0.34 15.22
CA GLY A 13 -14.41 -1.58 15.81
C GLY A 13 -13.71 -2.86 15.33
N MET A 14 -12.59 -2.72 14.62
CA MET A 14 -11.89 -3.79 13.91
C MET A 14 -10.43 -3.89 14.39
N ILE A 15 -9.86 -5.09 14.33
CA ILE A 15 -8.46 -5.31 14.72
C ILE A 15 -7.59 -5.14 13.48
N PRO A 16 -6.67 -4.15 13.44
CA PRO A 16 -5.73 -4.03 12.34
C PRO A 16 -4.77 -5.23 12.35
N THR A 17 -4.59 -5.85 11.19
CA THR A 17 -3.79 -7.08 11.06
C THR A 17 -2.49 -6.89 10.30
N VAL A 18 -2.35 -5.77 9.59
CA VAL A 18 -1.20 -5.50 8.73
C VAL A 18 -0.56 -4.16 9.09
N ALA A 19 0.76 -4.15 9.10
CA ALA A 19 1.55 -2.94 9.05
C ALA A 19 2.54 -2.94 7.89
N LEU A 20 2.64 -1.79 7.24
CA LEU A 20 3.56 -1.51 6.15
C LEU A 20 4.51 -0.41 6.59
N CYS A 21 5.80 -0.57 6.32
CA CYS A 21 6.81 0.43 6.67
C CYS A 21 7.89 0.53 5.61
N SER A 22 8.62 1.64 5.61
CA SER A 22 9.86 1.77 4.85
C SER A 22 10.95 0.89 5.45
N GLN A 23 11.95 0.53 4.65
CA GLN A 23 13.00 -0.40 5.06
C GLN A 23 13.85 0.13 6.23
N ASN A 24 14.01 1.45 6.34
CA ASN A 24 14.73 2.08 7.44
C ASN A 24 14.04 1.90 8.81
N VAL A 25 12.70 1.85 8.85
CA VAL A 25 11.92 1.63 10.07
C VAL A 25 12.14 0.22 10.61
N VAL A 26 12.39 -0.77 9.75
CA VAL A 26 12.73 -2.13 10.19
C VAL A 26 14.00 -2.13 11.03
N SER A 27 15.03 -1.39 10.60
CA SER A 27 16.27 -1.22 11.36
C SER A 27 16.01 -0.56 12.71
N TYR A 28 15.12 0.42 12.79
CA TYR A 28 14.73 1.04 14.06
C TYR A 28 13.97 0.10 14.98
N LEU A 29 13.17 -0.81 14.42
CA LEU A 29 12.46 -1.82 15.21
C LEU A 29 13.41 -2.85 15.80
N LEU A 30 14.36 -3.33 15.00
CA LEU A 30 15.37 -4.29 15.46
C LEU A 30 16.31 -3.68 16.51
N ASN A 31 16.67 -2.41 16.35
CA ASN A 31 17.60 -1.71 17.25
C ASN A 31 16.92 -1.11 18.50
N ASN A 32 15.62 -1.31 18.70
CA ASN A 32 14.92 -0.79 19.86
C ASN A 32 15.25 -1.62 21.10
N GLU A 33 15.89 -1.01 22.10
CA GLU A 33 16.28 -1.68 23.34
C GLU A 33 15.13 -2.36 24.08
N GLN A 34 13.91 -1.81 24.00
CA GLN A 34 12.76 -2.41 24.66
C GLN A 34 12.36 -3.71 23.97
N LEU A 35 12.30 -3.72 22.64
CA LEU A 35 12.01 -4.94 21.87
C LEU A 35 13.11 -5.98 22.06
N TYR A 36 14.37 -5.55 22.07
CA TYR A 36 15.51 -6.42 22.34
C TYR A 36 15.44 -7.05 23.75
N LYS A 37 15.08 -6.28 24.78
CA LYS A 37 14.90 -6.78 26.15
C LYS A 37 13.73 -7.76 26.26
N TYR A 38 12.62 -7.54 25.56
CA TYR A 38 11.49 -8.48 25.53
C TYR A 38 11.84 -9.80 24.80
N LEU A 39 12.63 -9.73 23.73
CA LEU A 39 13.11 -10.89 22.98
C LEU A 39 14.21 -11.68 23.73
N LEU A 40 14.99 -11.03 24.59
CA LEU A 40 16.08 -11.64 25.35
C LEU A 40 15.63 -12.42 26.59
N VAL A 41 14.40 -12.21 27.09
CA VAL A 41 13.90 -12.99 28.23
C VAL A 41 13.53 -14.39 27.72
N PRO A 42 14.27 -15.45 28.10
CA PRO A 42 14.11 -16.78 27.53
C PRO A 42 12.94 -17.48 28.21
N SER A 43 11.72 -17.12 27.82
CA SER A 43 10.50 -17.90 28.12
C SER A 43 9.87 -18.35 26.80
N ARG A 44 9.35 -19.58 26.77
CA ARG A 44 8.57 -20.10 25.63
C ARG A 44 7.41 -19.17 25.24
N GLU A 45 6.90 -18.42 26.21
CA GLU A 45 5.84 -17.43 26.05
C GLU A 45 6.33 -16.13 25.38
N ASN A 46 7.57 -15.68 25.63
CA ASN A 46 8.13 -14.51 24.96
C ASN A 46 8.57 -14.78 23.52
N LEU A 47 9.00 -16.01 23.22
CA LEU A 47 9.25 -16.47 21.84
C LEU A 47 7.97 -16.50 20.99
N ALA A 48 6.79 -16.60 21.61
CA ALA A 48 5.50 -16.51 20.93
C ALA A 48 5.07 -15.05 20.70
N LEU A 49 5.44 -14.10 21.57
CA LEU A 49 4.99 -12.70 21.47
C LEU A 49 5.39 -11.99 20.17
N MET A 50 6.55 -12.32 19.59
CA MET A 50 7.02 -11.76 18.33
C MET A 50 7.90 -12.76 17.58
N SER A 51 7.53 -13.10 16.37
CA SER A 51 8.30 -13.96 15.47
C SER A 51 8.87 -13.10 14.34
N ILE A 52 10.20 -12.97 14.28
CA ILE A 52 10.89 -12.29 13.18
C ILE A 52 11.33 -13.36 12.18
N GLN A 53 10.70 -13.37 11.01
CA GLN A 53 11.01 -14.30 9.93
C GLN A 53 11.05 -13.54 8.61
N PRO A 54 12.20 -12.92 8.29
CA PRO A 54 12.37 -12.16 7.06
C PRO A 54 12.17 -13.09 5.85
N LYS A 55 11.14 -12.83 5.06
CA LYS A 55 10.89 -13.58 3.82
C LYS A 55 10.53 -12.61 2.71
N LEU A 56 11.26 -12.70 1.61
CA LEU A 56 10.94 -11.97 0.39
C LEU A 56 9.63 -12.55 -0.17
N VAL A 57 8.56 -11.76 -0.16
CA VAL A 57 7.26 -12.15 -0.74
C VAL A 57 7.20 -11.71 -2.20
N ARG A 58 7.74 -10.53 -2.49
CA ARG A 58 7.95 -9.95 -3.82
C ARG A 58 9.27 -9.18 -3.82
N PRO A 59 9.87 -8.86 -4.98
CA PRO A 59 11.14 -8.12 -5.03
C PRO A 59 11.16 -6.84 -4.17
N GLU A 60 10.02 -6.15 -4.11
CA GLU A 60 9.85 -4.88 -3.36
C GLU A 60 9.17 -5.07 -1.98
N LEU A 61 8.72 -6.28 -1.64
CA LEU A 61 7.93 -6.54 -0.43
C LEU A 61 8.61 -7.62 0.42
N LEU A 62 9.17 -7.20 1.54
CA LEU A 62 9.78 -8.04 2.53
C LEU A 62 8.81 -8.24 3.71
N ARG A 63 8.41 -9.47 3.98
CA ARG A 63 7.75 -9.81 5.24
C ARG A 63 8.81 -9.83 6.33
N VAL A 64 8.68 -8.98 7.34
CA VAL A 64 9.68 -8.85 8.42
C VAL A 64 9.39 -9.84 9.54
N GLY A 65 8.13 -9.89 10.00
CA GLY A 65 7.75 -10.69 11.14
C GLY A 65 6.31 -10.46 11.57
N TYR A 66 5.90 -11.19 12.60
CA TYR A 66 4.57 -11.18 13.17
C TYR A 66 4.63 -10.89 14.66
N ILE A 67 3.79 -9.98 15.14
CA ILE A 67 3.62 -9.68 16.57
C ILE A 67 2.31 -10.30 17.04
N GLU A 68 2.39 -11.42 17.76
CA GLU A 68 1.20 -12.14 18.27
C GLU A 68 0.39 -11.28 19.23
N SER A 69 1.05 -10.50 20.10
CA SER A 69 0.37 -9.66 21.10
C SER A 69 -0.53 -8.56 20.52
N LEU A 70 -0.25 -8.13 19.28
CA LEU A 70 -1.04 -7.12 18.56
C LEU A 70 -1.81 -7.73 17.38
N ASN A 71 -1.67 -9.04 17.15
CA ASN A 71 -2.17 -9.76 15.98
C ASN A 71 -1.82 -9.05 14.65
N LEU A 72 -0.57 -8.60 14.55
CA LEU A 72 -0.13 -7.65 13.52
C LEU A 72 1.10 -8.17 12.77
N GLU A 73 0.99 -8.24 11.46
CA GLU A 73 2.05 -8.66 10.55
C GLU A 73 2.77 -7.46 9.94
N ILE A 74 4.09 -7.44 10.01
CA ILE A 74 4.93 -6.33 9.55
C ILE A 74 5.55 -6.66 8.20
N TYR A 75 5.35 -5.74 7.27
CA TYR A 75 5.92 -5.74 5.94
C TYR A 75 6.76 -4.49 5.72
N ALA A 76 7.93 -4.66 5.11
CA ALA A 76 8.73 -3.58 4.56
C ALA A 76 8.44 -3.48 3.06
N TYR A 77 8.12 -2.28 2.59
CA TYR A 77 7.88 -2.01 1.18
C TYR A 77 8.86 -0.94 0.70
N ASP A 78 9.63 -1.28 -0.34
CA ASP A 78 10.68 -0.42 -0.92
C ASP A 78 10.41 -0.11 -2.41
N GLY A 79 9.13 -0.03 -2.78
CA GLY A 79 8.75 0.35 -4.13
C GLY A 79 8.96 1.84 -4.38
N VAL A 80 9.39 2.17 -5.60
CA VAL A 80 9.58 3.54 -6.08
C VAL A 80 8.75 3.83 -7.33
N TYR A 81 8.45 5.10 -7.56
CA TYR A 81 7.85 5.61 -8.79
C TYR A 81 8.67 6.80 -9.31
N GLU A 82 8.64 7.00 -10.62
CA GLU A 82 9.20 8.19 -11.24
C GLU A 82 8.17 9.32 -11.16
N GLY A 83 8.55 10.43 -10.53
CA GLY A 83 7.74 11.64 -10.46
C GLY A 83 7.72 12.39 -11.78
N ASP A 84 6.83 13.38 -11.89
CA ASP A 84 6.74 14.26 -13.08
C ASP A 84 8.03 15.06 -13.33
N ASP A 85 8.89 15.19 -12.31
CA ASP A 85 10.20 15.84 -12.36
C ASP A 85 11.34 14.90 -12.79
N GLY A 86 11.04 13.63 -13.07
CA GLY A 86 12.02 12.59 -13.44
C GLY A 86 12.81 12.03 -12.26
N ASN A 87 12.49 12.43 -11.02
CA ASN A 87 13.13 11.87 -9.83
C ASN A 87 12.40 10.61 -9.35
N LEU A 88 13.17 9.63 -8.87
CA LEU A 88 12.60 8.45 -8.23
C LEU A 88 12.17 8.80 -6.79
N ALA A 89 10.89 8.62 -6.51
CA ALA A 89 10.29 8.80 -5.19
C ALA A 89 9.76 7.47 -4.64
N GLN A 90 9.84 7.27 -3.33
CA GLN A 90 9.30 6.07 -2.68
C GLN A 90 7.78 6.18 -2.49
N TYR A 91 7.08 5.04 -2.59
CA TYR A 91 5.64 4.99 -2.27
C TYR A 91 5.36 5.17 -0.78
N ILE A 92 6.18 4.56 0.08
CA ILE A 92 6.16 4.77 1.52
C ILE A 92 7.39 5.59 1.87
N PRO A 93 7.23 6.86 2.29
CA PRO A 93 8.37 7.68 2.65
C PRO A 93 9.16 7.07 3.80
N ASP A 94 10.45 7.37 3.83
CA ASP A 94 11.31 7.06 4.97
C ASP A 94 10.69 7.52 6.31
N ASP A 95 10.96 6.76 7.37
CA ASP A 95 10.47 6.98 8.73
C ASP A 95 8.96 6.88 8.89
N HIS A 96 8.23 6.37 7.88
CA HIS A 96 6.78 6.19 7.96
C HIS A 96 6.39 4.72 8.10
N MET A 97 5.33 4.53 8.87
CA MET A 97 4.65 3.25 9.04
C MET A 97 3.15 3.45 8.95
N ILE A 98 2.48 2.54 8.27
CA ILE A 98 1.04 2.50 8.12
C ILE A 98 0.57 1.23 8.82
N ILE A 99 -0.44 1.35 9.66
CA ILE A 99 -1.12 0.21 10.30
C ILE A 99 -2.58 0.26 9.87
N GLY A 100 -3.14 -0.86 9.44
CA GLY A 100 -4.54 -0.88 9.02
C GLY A 100 -5.13 -2.26 8.83
N VAL A 101 -6.38 -2.25 8.40
CA VAL A 101 -7.14 -3.45 8.04
C VAL A 101 -7.07 -3.64 6.52
N PRO A 102 -6.52 -4.77 6.03
CA PRO A 102 -6.46 -5.05 4.60
C PRO A 102 -7.85 -5.33 4.01
N GLY A 103 -7.99 -5.15 2.70
CA GLY A 103 -9.24 -5.45 1.97
C GLY A 103 -10.34 -4.40 2.15
N ARG A 104 -10.00 -3.25 2.72
CA ARG A 104 -10.93 -2.15 2.99
C ARG A 104 -10.78 -1.06 1.93
N GLY A 105 -11.76 -0.96 1.06
CA GLY A 105 -11.79 0.01 -0.03
C GLY A 105 -12.02 -0.63 -1.40
N LYS A 106 -12.30 0.23 -2.37
CA LYS A 106 -12.64 -0.16 -3.74
C LYS A 106 -11.99 0.78 -4.73
N ARG A 107 -11.73 0.26 -5.93
CA ARG A 107 -11.34 1.08 -7.09
C ARG A 107 -12.59 1.35 -7.91
N LEU A 108 -12.91 2.63 -8.09
CA LEU A 108 -14.02 3.07 -8.92
C LEU A 108 -13.44 3.58 -10.23
N PHE A 109 -14.12 3.28 -11.33
CA PHE A 109 -13.74 3.74 -12.66
C PHE A 109 -14.86 4.60 -13.22
N GLY A 110 -14.57 5.88 -13.45
CA GLY A 110 -15.50 6.77 -14.11
C GLY A 110 -15.65 6.42 -15.58
N ALA A 111 -16.83 6.64 -16.14
CA ALA A 111 -17.06 6.47 -17.56
C ALA A 111 -16.18 7.43 -18.39
N VAL A 112 -15.68 6.93 -19.51
CA VAL A 112 -14.85 7.68 -20.46
C VAL A 112 -15.69 8.00 -21.69
N THR A 113 -15.79 9.28 -22.01
CA THR A 113 -16.44 9.75 -23.24
C THR A 113 -15.37 10.13 -24.25
N GLN A 114 -15.40 9.52 -25.43
CA GLN A 114 -14.48 9.82 -26.52
C GLN A 114 -15.22 9.94 -27.85
N LEU A 115 -14.65 10.71 -28.77
CA LEU A 115 -15.16 10.84 -30.14
C LEU A 115 -14.75 9.60 -30.95
N GLU A 116 -15.71 8.95 -31.59
CA GLU A 116 -15.48 7.76 -32.43
C GLU A 116 -15.44 8.11 -33.93
N ASP A 117 -15.08 7.15 -34.78
CA ASP A 117 -14.96 7.34 -36.23
C ASP A 117 -16.28 7.77 -36.90
N ASP A 118 -17.41 7.45 -36.28
CA ASP A 118 -18.74 7.92 -36.69
C ASP A 118 -18.98 9.42 -36.39
N LYS A 119 -17.95 10.12 -35.88
CA LYS A 119 -17.98 11.52 -35.44
C LYS A 119 -18.99 11.78 -34.32
N GLN A 120 -19.37 10.74 -33.58
CA GLN A 120 -20.24 10.85 -32.41
C GLN A 120 -19.46 10.60 -31.13
N PHE A 121 -19.87 11.27 -30.06
CA PHE A 121 -19.35 10.98 -28.73
C PHE A 121 -20.01 9.72 -28.20
N ARG A 122 -19.18 8.73 -27.85
CA ARG A 122 -19.62 7.52 -27.19
C ARG A 122 -19.00 7.43 -25.80
N THR A 123 -19.80 6.94 -24.86
CA THR A 123 -19.40 6.77 -23.47
C THR A 123 -19.24 5.29 -23.17
N TYR A 124 -18.07 4.94 -22.63
CA TYR A 124 -17.71 3.58 -22.29
C TYR A 124 -17.45 3.47 -20.79
N GLU A 125 -17.92 2.38 -20.21
CA GLU A 125 -17.62 1.99 -18.84
C GLU A 125 -16.54 0.92 -18.85
N GLY A 126 -15.46 1.13 -18.10
CA GLY A 126 -14.37 0.16 -18.02
C GLY A 126 -13.14 0.71 -17.32
N ALA A 127 -12.25 -0.20 -16.92
CA ALA A 127 -11.01 0.15 -16.24
C ALA A 127 -9.99 0.81 -17.19
N TYR A 128 -9.91 0.30 -18.42
CA TYR A 128 -9.03 0.80 -19.47
C TYR A 128 -9.83 0.81 -20.77
N ILE A 129 -10.00 2.00 -21.35
CA ILE A 129 -10.72 2.19 -22.61
C ILE A 129 -9.70 2.51 -23.70
N PRO A 130 -9.42 1.58 -24.62
CA PRO A 130 -8.53 1.84 -25.74
C PRO A 130 -9.23 2.63 -26.83
N LYS A 131 -8.46 3.45 -27.53
CA LYS A 131 -8.84 4.12 -28.76
C LYS A 131 -7.73 3.95 -29.78
N VAL A 132 -8.06 3.38 -30.93
CA VAL A 132 -7.16 3.27 -32.07
C VAL A 132 -7.62 4.26 -33.12
N THR A 133 -6.70 5.05 -33.66
CA THR A 133 -7.01 6.00 -34.75
C THR A 133 -5.95 5.86 -35.83
N GLY A 134 -6.38 5.44 -37.02
CA GLY A 134 -5.54 5.35 -38.21
C GLY A 134 -5.67 6.60 -39.06
N ASN A 135 -4.54 7.16 -39.49
CA ASN A 135 -4.49 8.23 -40.48
C ASN A 135 -3.86 7.68 -41.77
N THR A 136 -4.67 7.55 -42.81
CA THR A 136 -4.26 7.03 -44.13
C THR A 136 -3.46 8.03 -44.97
N GLU A 137 -3.48 9.32 -44.63
CA GLU A 137 -2.69 10.33 -45.35
C GLU A 137 -1.23 10.37 -44.86
N SER A 138 -1.03 10.08 -43.58
CA SER A 138 0.31 10.01 -42.97
C SER A 138 0.81 8.59 -42.75
N ASP A 139 0.04 7.56 -43.13
CA ASP A 139 0.31 6.14 -42.88
C ASP A 139 0.68 5.84 -41.41
N THR A 140 0.02 6.53 -40.47
CA THR A 140 0.26 6.34 -39.02
C THR A 140 -0.95 5.77 -38.31
N THR A 141 -0.71 4.93 -37.31
CA THR A 141 -1.74 4.46 -36.38
C THR A 141 -1.36 4.91 -34.98
N THR A 142 -2.32 5.50 -34.28
CA THR A 142 -2.16 5.95 -32.89
C THR A 142 -3.02 5.09 -31.98
N LEU A 143 -2.48 4.72 -30.82
CA LEU A 143 -3.20 4.03 -29.76
C LEU A 143 -3.17 4.93 -28.52
N ALA A 144 -4.36 5.32 -28.05
CA ALA A 144 -4.54 5.99 -26.77
C ALA A 144 -5.28 5.06 -25.82
N MET A 145 -4.88 5.05 -24.54
CA MET A 145 -5.54 4.27 -23.50
C MET A 145 -5.98 5.22 -22.40
N SER A 146 -7.30 5.29 -22.19
CA SER A 146 -7.91 6.19 -21.20
C SER A 146 -8.38 5.40 -19.98
N SER A 147 -8.13 5.94 -18.79
CA SER A 147 -8.66 5.41 -17.52
C SER A 147 -9.03 6.56 -16.59
N ARG A 148 -10.15 6.43 -15.87
CA ARG A 148 -10.59 7.39 -14.85
C ARG A 148 -10.74 6.69 -13.51
N CYS A 149 -9.62 6.17 -13.00
CA CYS A 149 -9.56 5.44 -11.74
C CYS A 149 -9.55 6.38 -10.55
N VAL A 150 -10.38 6.09 -9.54
CA VAL A 150 -10.35 6.72 -8.22
C VAL A 150 -10.31 5.62 -7.16
N VAL A 151 -9.34 5.68 -6.26
CA VAL A 151 -9.28 4.81 -5.10
C VAL A 151 -10.20 5.39 -4.02
N CYS A 152 -11.19 4.61 -3.59
CA CYS A 152 -12.16 4.99 -2.58
C CYS A 152 -12.01 4.06 -1.37
N PRO A 153 -11.33 4.53 -0.31
CA PRO A 153 -11.29 3.81 0.94
C PRO A 153 -12.69 3.73 1.56
N GLU A 154 -12.94 2.69 2.36
CA GLU A 154 -14.27 2.47 2.93
C GLU A 154 -14.52 3.39 4.13
N PHE A 155 -13.60 3.42 5.09
CA PHE A 155 -13.65 4.34 6.24
C PHE A 155 -12.25 4.89 6.53
N LEU A 156 -12.19 6.17 6.93
CA LEU A 156 -10.93 6.84 7.26
C LEU A 156 -10.24 6.24 8.50
N ASP A 157 -11.03 5.66 9.41
CA ASP A 157 -10.54 5.05 10.65
C ASP A 157 -9.95 3.65 10.47
N ASP A 158 -9.99 3.08 9.25
CA ASP A 158 -9.49 1.73 8.96
C ASP A 158 -7.96 1.64 8.95
N TRP A 159 -7.26 2.78 8.92
CA TRP A 159 -5.80 2.85 8.98
C TRP A 159 -5.31 4.04 9.82
N ALA A 160 -4.07 3.94 10.27
CA ALA A 160 -3.35 5.02 10.92
C ALA A 160 -1.94 5.11 10.34
N THR A 161 -1.46 6.34 10.14
CA THR A 161 -0.08 6.62 9.78
C THR A 161 0.69 7.02 11.03
N LEU A 162 1.94 6.56 11.10
CA LEU A 162 2.86 6.80 12.19
C LEU A 162 4.16 7.30 11.58
N LYS A 163 4.60 8.47 12.05
CA LYS A 163 5.96 8.94 11.80
C LYS A 163 6.84 8.48 12.96
N VAL A 164 7.87 7.70 12.65
CA VAL A 164 8.75 7.07 13.64
C VAL A 164 9.80 8.05 14.15
N LYS A 165 10.09 9.11 13.38
CA LYS A 165 11.10 10.13 13.70
C LYS A 165 10.66 11.55 13.35
#